data_AF-A0A842Q8T4-F1
#
_entry.id   AF-A0A842Q8T4-F1
#
_cell.length_a   1.000
_cell.length_b   1.000
_cell.length_c   1.000
_cell.angle_alpha   90.00
_cell.angle_beta   90.00
_cell.angle_gamma   90.00
#
_symmetry.space_group_name_H-M   'P 1'
#
loop_
_entity.id
_entity.type
_entity.pdbx_description
1 polymer ?
#
loop_
_entity_poly.entity_id
_entity_poly.type
_entity_poly.pdbx_seq_one_letter_code
_entity_poly.pdbx_strand_id
1 'polypeptide(L)' 'MFYIVKRDGNRTAYEMLLEEMRKDPNRAYRSRYLARNLGIESQEIGEELAKMRDYGIATRSGKSWYLSE' A
#
# COMPACT_ATOMS: atom_id res chain seq x y z
N MET A 1 -13.24 -9.25 13.42
CA MET A 1 -13.55 -10.02 12.20
C MET A 1 -12.58 -9.55 11.13
N PHE A 2 -11.56 -10.35 10.82
CA PHE A 2 -10.53 -10.03 9.83
C PHE A 2 -10.73 -10.95 8.63
N TYR A 3 -10.93 -10.39 7.45
CA TYR A 3 -11.02 -11.18 6.22
C TYR A 3 -9.60 -11.51 5.75
N ILE A 4 -9.23 -12.78 5.81
CA ILE A 4 -7.97 -13.29 5.25
C ILE A 4 -8.21 -13.45 3.75
N VAL A 5 -7.60 -12.58 2.93
CA VAL A 5 -7.58 -12.74 1.47
C VAL A 5 -6.65 -13.92 1.12
N LYS A 6 -7.15 -14.85 0.31
CA LYS A 6 -6.44 -16.06 -0.13
C LYS A 6 -5.10 -15.70 -0.80
N ARG A 7 -4.01 -16.31 -0.35
CA ARG A 7 -2.67 -16.18 -0.94
C ARG A 7 -2.50 -17.16 -2.09
N ASP A 8 -2.69 -16.69 -3.32
CA ASP A 8 -2.27 -17.41 -4.51
C ASP A 8 -0.80 -17.07 -4.82
N GLY A 9 0.09 -18.04 -4.52
CA GLY A 9 1.37 -18.30 -5.19
C GLY A 9 2.53 -17.29 -5.16
N ASN A 10 2.34 -15.98 -5.38
CA ASN A 10 3.48 -15.07 -5.59
C ASN A 10 3.19 -13.56 -5.47
N ARG A 11 2.07 -13.16 -4.86
CA ARG A 11 1.71 -11.73 -4.74
C ARG A 11 2.74 -10.95 -3.92
N THR A 12 3.33 -9.92 -4.52
CA THR A 12 4.34 -9.06 -3.85
C THR A 12 3.68 -7.98 -3.00
N ALA A 13 4.42 -7.43 -2.02
CA ALA A 13 3.94 -6.31 -1.20
C ALA A 13 3.50 -5.11 -2.05
N TYR A 14 4.21 -4.85 -3.16
CA TYR A 14 3.85 -3.85 -4.16
C TYR A 14 2.46 -4.08 -4.76
N GLU A 15 2.18 -5.28 -5.27
CA GLU A 15 0.89 -5.59 -5.90
C GLU A 15 -0.27 -5.47 -4.90
N MET A 16 -0.05 -5.91 -3.66
CA MET A 16 -1.03 -5.80 -2.58
C MET A 16 -1.30 -4.34 -2.19
N LEU A 17 -0.25 -3.52 -2.12
CA LEU A 17 -0.34 -2.08 -1.87
C LEU A 17 -1.13 -1.38 -2.97
N LEU A 18 -0.78 -1.66 -4.23
CA LEU A 18 -1.40 -1.05 -5.39
C LEU A 18 -2.88 -1.43 -5.50
N GLU A 19 -3.22 -2.70 -5.29
CA GLU A 19 -4.61 -3.17 -5.27
C GLU A 19 -5.43 -2.48 -4.17
N GLU A 20 -4.88 -2.36 -2.96
CA GLU A 20 -5.57 -1.71 -1.85
C GLU A 20 -5.77 -0.21 -2.08
N MET A 21 -4.81 0.47 -2.71
CA MET A 21 -4.91 1.90 -3.05
C MET A 21 -5.85 2.14 -4.23
N ARG A 22 -5.93 1.21 -5.20
CA ARG A 22 -6.85 1.30 -6.34
C ARG A 22 -8.32 1.13 -5.97
N LYS A 23 -8.63 0.53 -4.81
CA LYS A 23 -10.02 0.47 -4.30
C LYS A 23 -10.60 1.86 -4.06
N ASP A 24 -9.76 2.83 -3.67
CA ASP A 24 -10.15 4.22 -3.46
C ASP A 24 -8.99 5.18 -3.76
N PRO A 25 -8.75 5.51 -5.04
CA PRO A 25 -7.57 6.25 -5.48
C PRO A 25 -7.50 7.69 -4.93
N ASN A 26 -8.64 8.26 -4.54
CA ASN A 26 -8.71 9.61 -3.97
C ASN A 26 -8.47 9.63 -2.45
N ARG A 27 -8.37 8.46 -1.81
CA ARG A 27 -8.20 8.34 -0.36
C ARG A 27 -6.77 8.60 0.06
N ALA A 28 -6.64 9.30 1.18
CA ALA A 28 -5.38 9.43 1.91
C ALA A 28 -5.09 8.17 2.73
N TYR A 29 -4.03 7.45 2.39
CA TYR A 29 -3.61 6.23 3.10
C TYR A 29 -2.50 6.54 4.12
N ARG A 30 -2.56 5.87 5.28
CA ARG A 30 -1.47 5.86 6.27
C ARG A 30 -0.67 4.57 6.12
N SER A 31 0.66 4.64 6.16
CA SER A 31 1.52 3.44 6.09
C SER A 31 1.15 2.40 7.15
N ARG A 32 0.84 2.83 8.39
CA ARG A 32 0.38 1.93 9.46
C ARG A 32 -0.95 1.24 9.15
N TYR A 33 -1.87 1.93 8.49
CA TYR A 33 -3.14 1.33 8.07
C TYR A 33 -2.89 0.26 7.00
N LEU A 34 -2.07 0.57 5.99
CA LEU A 34 -1.71 -0.36 4.92
C LEU A 34 -1.01 -1.61 5.47
N ALA A 35 -0.02 -1.44 6.36
CA ALA A 35 0.66 -2.54 7.05
C ALA A 35 -0.31 -3.47 7.78
N ARG A 36 -1.20 -2.89 8.61
CA ARG A 36 -2.19 -3.67 9.35
C ARG A 36 -3.20 -4.37 8.44
N ASN A 37 -3.67 -3.68 7.40
CA ASN A 37 -4.71 -4.21 6.51
C ASN A 37 -4.17 -5.32 5.59
N LEU A 38 -2.92 -5.19 5.16
CA LEU A 38 -2.26 -6.16 4.28
C LEU A 38 -1.57 -7.28 5.06
N GLY A 39 -1.40 -7.13 6.39
CA GLY A 39 -0.66 -8.08 7.22
C GLY A 39 0.83 -8.12 6.87
N ILE A 40 1.39 -6.97 6.50
CA ILE A 40 2.78 -6.77 6.08
C ILE A 40 3.47 -5.90 7.13
N GLU A 41 4.77 -6.13 7.34
CA GLU A 41 5.57 -5.34 8.27
C GLU A 41 5.59 -3.85 7.90
N SER A 42 5.55 -2.98 8.92
CA SER A 42 5.47 -1.53 8.69
C SER A 42 6.70 -0.96 7.98
N GLN A 43 7.87 -1.59 8.18
CA GLN A 43 9.10 -1.23 7.48
C GLN A 43 8.99 -1.54 5.98
N GLU A 44 8.58 -2.76 5.63
CA GLU A 44 8.43 -3.22 4.24
C GLU A 44 7.42 -2.36 3.46
N ILE A 45 6.28 -2.02 4.07
CA ILE A 45 5.31 -1.07 3.49
C ILE A 45 5.93 0.31 3.27
N GLY A 46 6.76 0.77 4.20
CA GLY A 46 7.44 2.05 4.08
C GLY A 46 8.43 2.09 2.91
N GLU A 47 9.18 1.01 2.73
CA GLU A 47 10.13 0.83 1.62
C GLU A 47 9.39 0.75 0.27
N GLU A 48 8.32 -0.03 0.18
CA GLU A 48 7.53 -0.13 -1.06
C GLU A 48 6.83 1.18 -1.41
N LEU A 49 6.24 1.88 -0.45
CA LEU A 49 5.65 3.20 -0.72
C LEU A 49 6.70 4.22 -1.17
N ALA A 50 7.93 4.15 -0.66
CA ALA A 50 9.02 4.99 -1.12
C ALA A 50 9.38 4.68 -2.58
N LYS A 51 9.50 3.41 -2.96
CA LYS A 51 9.72 2.98 -4.35
C LYS A 51 8.59 3.45 -5.26
N MET A 52 7.33 3.26 -4.87
CA MET A 52 6.16 3.72 -5.63
C MET A 52 6.22 5.22 -5.90
N ARG A 53 6.65 6.03 -4.94
CA ARG A 53 6.86 7.47 -5.15
C ARG A 53 7.98 7.77 -6.11
N ASP A 54 9.10 7.08 -5.99
CA ASP A 54 10.25 7.30 -6.86
C ASP A 54 9.92 6.91 -8.33
N TYR A 55 8.99 5.98 -8.54
CA TYR A 55 8.41 5.64 -9.85
C TYR A 55 7.24 6.53 -10.30
N GLY A 56 6.81 7.51 -9.50
CA GLY A 56 5.69 8.41 -9.83
C GLY A 56 4.29 7.80 -9.63
N ILE A 57 4.20 6.61 -9.04
CA ILE A 57 2.96 5.86 -8.83
C ILE A 57 2.17 6.42 -7.63
N ALA A 58 2.88 6.87 -6.60
CA ALA A 58 2.27 7.39 -5.38
C ALA A 58 2.88 8.73 -4.95
N THR A 59 2.07 9.61 -4.39
CA THR A 59 2.53 10.87 -3.82
C THR A 59 2.40 10.84 -2.30
N ARG A 60 3.40 11.40 -1.60
CA ARG A 60 3.38 11.59 -0.15
C ARG A 60 3.09 13.04 0.19
N SER A 61 2.04 13.29 0.97
CA SER A 61 1.79 14.58 1.61
C SER A 61 1.77 14.42 3.13
N GLY A 62 2.82 14.90 3.79
CA GLY A 62 3.04 14.72 5.22
C GLY A 62 3.12 13.25 5.63
N LYS A 63 2.12 12.77 6.37
CA LYS A 63 2.00 11.37 6.82
C LYS A 63 1.03 10.55 5.94
N SER A 64 0.53 11.13 4.85
CA SER A 64 -0.48 10.53 3.97
C SER A 64 0.13 10.14 2.63
N TRP A 65 -0.35 9.06 2.05
CA TRP A 65 0.00 8.55 0.73
C TRP A 65 -1.24 8.55 -0.17
N TYR A 66 -1.05 8.91 -1.43
CA TYR A 66 -2.08 9.03 -2.46
C TYR A 66 -1.61 8.28 -3.69
N LEU A 67 -2.54 7.67 -4.44
CA LEU A 67 -2.23 7.15 -5.77
C LEU A 67 -2.12 8.33 -6.76
N SER A 68 -1.19 8.26 -7.71
CA SER A 68 -0.91 9.35 -8.67
C SER A 68 -0.91 8.89 -10.14
N GLU A 69 -1.16 7.60 -10.40
CA GLU A 69 -1.37 7.02 -11.74
C GLU A 69 -2.75 7.33 -12.32
#